data_AF-A0A7V9GXG5-F1
#
_entry.id   AF-A0A7V9GXG5-F1
#
_cell.length_a   1.000
_cell.length_b   1.000
_cell.length_c   1.000
_cell.angle_alpha   90.00
_cell.angle_beta   90.00
_cell.angle_gamma   90.00
#
_symmetry.space_group_name_H-M   'P 1'
#
loop_
_entity.id
_entity.type
_entity.pdbx_description
1 polymer ?
#
loop_
_entity_poly.entity_id
_entity_poly.type
_entity_poly.pdbx_seq_one_letter_code
_entity_poly.pdbx_strand_id
1 'polypeptide(L)'
;MTTAVTLRGARVAARGLPVWLPLGLVEARRLARHPVTLLGLCLSLYFLTAQFWGVLPVLQRDDATVGASLLPLAAGTLLAAHISTLRGRRHGTEELFASTGTAERTRTLAHLVAAVGPTGVAVVVVVGWLAAARGVGGVGTPNLAELAAGPVIVALGAVIAVAGARRLPHPLSGPLLLLALALGQAWPNLFGLGTDSAIAPLLSPWLMVDSPKPGAITDLRPAAAHLLYLLGVVGLVGVAALARRGRRPQLILSGALAVAITVSGVAWQLRPPPPRALQAAYALTIDAPSYQRCQRDPRAVICTYPEFEPLVARYRRVIDGVLSRVPGDHPPVRVRQLAAPPWVPEAADRLQSRAATRANRHPRHDSWIELAPEWGAAAGTAPFELGLGMHAAVTALGIPRGGSVRSPYETCSTGGQARGVVALWLTAQATPGAATMLRQAATAPMVGYYQVDDQGRELTVTDPVVTAYLIDEEVFLPNLERPRELTPAFHRLDALYAVQLLDRAPDDVAAALARNWDRWTDSSTRSDELADALGLVVHPPPDEALRAAGVAEFTIRRVTR
;
A
#
# COMPACT_ATOMS: atom_id res chain seq x y z
N MET A 1 61.10 45.29 -37.95
CA MET A 1 60.34 44.35 -38.78
C MET A 1 59.33 43.65 -37.89
N THR A 2 58.08 44.11 -37.93
CA THR A 2 56.99 43.73 -37.01
C THR A 2 55.98 42.96 -37.84
N THR A 3 56.00 41.63 -37.76
CA THR A 3 55.15 40.76 -38.56
C THR A 3 53.76 40.71 -37.94
N ALA A 4 52.85 41.53 -38.46
CA ALA A 4 51.44 41.51 -38.09
C ALA A 4 50.76 40.27 -38.68
N VAL A 5 50.62 39.22 -37.86
CA VAL A 5 49.83 38.04 -38.21
C VAL A 5 48.35 38.43 -38.14
N THR A 6 47.78 38.72 -39.31
CA THR A 6 46.34 38.91 -39.50
C THR A 6 45.65 37.55 -39.53
N LEU A 7 45.19 37.08 -38.37
CA LEU A 7 44.25 35.96 -38.29
C LEU A 7 42.91 36.41 -38.88
N ARG A 8 42.72 36.19 -40.19
CA ARG A 8 41.41 36.25 -40.84
C ARG A 8 40.52 35.19 -40.20
N GLY A 9 39.64 35.63 -39.31
CA GLY A 9 38.63 34.82 -38.66
C GLY A 9 37.70 34.18 -39.70
N ALA A 10 37.91 32.89 -39.95
CA ALA A 10 36.89 32.04 -40.53
C ALA A 10 35.74 31.98 -39.52
N ARG A 11 34.70 32.80 -39.74
CA ARG A 11 33.41 32.67 -39.08
C ARG A 11 32.76 31.39 -39.59
N VAL A 12 33.17 30.25 -39.04
CA VAL A 12 32.41 29.01 -39.17
C VAL A 12 31.12 29.25 -38.40
N ALA A 13 30.07 29.63 -39.14
CA ALA A 13 28.71 29.72 -38.66
C ALA A 13 28.17 28.30 -38.43
N ALA A 14 28.83 27.52 -37.58
CA ALA A 14 28.18 26.39 -36.94
C ALA A 14 27.15 27.02 -36.01
N ARG A 15 25.86 26.82 -36.29
CA ARG A 15 24.78 27.04 -35.32
C ARG A 15 24.99 26.05 -34.17
N GLY A 16 26.00 26.31 -33.35
CA GLY A 16 26.37 25.48 -32.22
C GLY A 16 25.25 25.51 -31.20
N LEU A 17 24.99 24.36 -30.57
CA LEU A 17 24.11 24.28 -29.42
C LEU A 17 24.55 25.31 -28.38
N PRO A 18 23.61 25.95 -27.67
CA PRO A 18 23.96 26.94 -26.67
C PRO A 18 24.77 26.27 -25.55
N VAL A 19 25.83 26.93 -25.09
CA VAL A 19 26.85 26.37 -24.15
C VAL A 19 26.27 25.72 -22.89
N TRP A 20 25.12 26.19 -22.40
CA TRP A 20 24.46 25.61 -21.22
C TRP A 20 24.01 24.16 -21.41
N LEU A 21 23.69 23.73 -22.63
CA LEU A 21 23.16 22.39 -22.89
C LEU A 21 24.23 21.30 -22.75
N PRO A 22 25.38 21.33 -23.46
CA PRO A 22 26.42 20.32 -23.28
C PRO A 22 26.99 20.34 -21.86
N LEU A 23 27.14 21.53 -21.25
CA LEU A 23 27.54 21.64 -19.84
C LEU A 23 26.51 20.97 -18.91
N GLY A 24 25.23 21.21 -19.16
CA GLY A 24 24.13 20.62 -18.40
C GLY A 24 24.09 19.11 -18.52
N LEU A 25 24.35 18.53 -19.69
CA LEU A 25 24.41 17.08 -19.89
C LEU A 25 25.59 16.43 -19.15
N VAL A 26 26.75 17.10 -19.12
CA VAL A 26 27.89 16.64 -18.31
C VAL A 26 27.55 16.67 -16.83
N GLU A 27 26.96 17.77 -16.34
CA GLU A 27 26.53 17.87 -14.96
C GLU A 27 25.37 16.92 -14.64
N ALA A 28 24.49 16.59 -15.59
CA ALA A 28 23.44 15.58 -15.44
C ALA A 28 24.03 14.20 -15.12
N ARG A 29 25.04 13.78 -15.91
CA ARG A 29 25.75 12.52 -15.71
C ARG A 29 26.49 12.48 -14.38
N ARG A 30 27.10 13.60 -13.98
CA ARG A 30 27.78 13.73 -12.67
C ARG A 30 26.78 13.66 -11.52
N LEU A 31 25.65 14.37 -11.64
CA LEU A 31 24.61 14.43 -10.62
C LEU A 31 23.95 13.06 -10.41
N ALA A 32 23.65 12.33 -11.49
CA ALA A 32 23.09 10.98 -11.42
C ALA A 32 24.06 9.95 -10.78
N ARG A 33 25.37 10.19 -10.87
CA ARG A 33 26.42 9.33 -10.29
C ARG A 33 26.95 9.82 -8.95
N HIS A 34 26.40 10.91 -8.42
CA HIS A 34 26.88 11.47 -7.17
C HIS A 34 26.55 10.51 -6.02
N PRO A 35 27.48 10.23 -5.07
CA PRO A 35 27.26 9.24 -4.02
C PRO A 35 25.98 9.47 -3.21
N VAL A 36 25.64 10.72 -2.90
CA VAL A 36 24.41 11.07 -2.18
C VAL A 36 23.14 10.81 -3.01
N THR A 37 23.18 11.01 -4.34
CA THR A 37 22.08 10.65 -5.24
C THR A 37 21.92 9.14 -5.29
N LEU A 38 23.03 8.40 -5.37
CA LEU A 38 23.03 6.93 -5.38
C LEU A 38 22.53 6.35 -4.06
N LEU A 39 22.88 6.94 -2.91
CA LEU A 39 22.30 6.57 -1.62
C LEU A 39 20.78 6.78 -1.62
N GLY A 40 20.32 7.92 -2.13
CA GLY A 40 18.89 8.19 -2.33
C GLY A 40 18.21 7.14 -3.22
N LEU A 41 18.87 6.73 -4.31
CA LEU A 41 18.40 5.65 -5.18
C LEU A 41 18.30 4.31 -4.44
N CYS A 42 19.34 3.93 -3.69
CA CYS A 42 19.34 2.68 -2.91
C CYS A 42 18.20 2.66 -1.87
N LEU A 43 17.99 3.76 -1.16
CA LEU A 43 16.88 3.89 -0.21
C LEU A 43 15.52 3.82 -0.92
N SER A 44 15.38 4.49 -2.06
CA SER A 44 14.17 4.42 -2.88
C SER A 44 13.86 3.01 -3.36
N LEU A 45 14.87 2.27 -3.82
CA LEU A 45 14.72 0.87 -4.20
C LEU A 45 14.37 0.00 -2.99
N TYR A 46 14.99 0.24 -1.83
CA TYR A 46 14.66 -0.47 -0.59
C TYR A 46 13.18 -0.29 -0.22
N PHE A 47 12.68 0.95 -0.12
CA PHE A 47 11.27 1.20 0.21
C PHE A 47 10.33 0.60 -0.81
N LEU A 48 10.65 0.75 -2.10
CA LEU A 48 9.87 0.15 -3.18
C LEU A 48 9.80 -1.38 -3.04
N THR A 49 10.93 -2.04 -2.78
CA THR A 49 10.97 -3.50 -2.59
C THR A 49 10.27 -3.95 -1.32
N ALA A 50 10.44 -3.22 -0.22
CA ALA A 50 9.83 -3.53 1.06
C ALA A 50 8.31 -3.43 0.99
N GLN A 51 7.79 -2.40 0.32
CA GLN A 51 6.36 -2.16 0.22
C GLN A 51 5.62 -3.19 -0.65
N PHE A 52 6.29 -3.75 -1.65
CA PHE A 52 5.72 -4.78 -2.52
C PHE A 52 6.21 -6.18 -2.20
N TRP A 53 6.90 -6.36 -1.06
CA TRP A 53 7.43 -7.65 -0.68
C TRP A 53 6.28 -8.60 -0.32
N GLY A 54 6.15 -9.68 -1.08
CA GLY A 54 5.13 -10.71 -0.82
C GLY A 54 3.69 -10.28 -1.19
N VAL A 55 3.48 -9.11 -1.77
CA VAL A 55 2.15 -8.62 -2.17
C VAL A 55 2.06 -8.50 -3.69
N LEU A 56 0.95 -8.92 -4.25
CA LEU A 56 0.65 -8.79 -5.67
C LEU A 56 0.27 -7.34 -5.97
N PRO A 57 0.97 -6.67 -6.91
CA PRO A 57 0.69 -5.27 -7.19
C PRO A 57 -0.70 -5.06 -7.79
N VAL A 58 -1.41 -4.05 -7.28
CA VAL A 58 -2.65 -3.50 -7.83
C VAL A 58 -2.29 -2.18 -8.49
N LEU A 59 -2.13 -2.19 -9.82
CA LEU A 59 -1.39 -1.15 -10.54
C LEU A 59 -1.95 0.28 -10.36
N GLN A 60 -3.28 0.44 -10.27
CA GLN A 60 -3.96 1.72 -10.02
C GLN A 60 -3.87 2.22 -8.57
N ARG A 61 -3.56 1.35 -7.62
CA ARG A 61 -3.34 1.71 -6.21
C ARG A 61 -1.87 2.05 -6.00
N ASP A 62 -1.02 1.21 -6.57
CA ASP A 62 0.41 1.18 -6.29
C ASP A 62 1.20 2.21 -7.10
N ASP A 63 0.61 2.78 -8.16
CA ASP A 63 1.24 3.84 -8.95
C ASP A 63 1.61 5.09 -8.13
N ALA A 64 0.75 5.49 -7.19
CA ALA A 64 1.05 6.52 -6.22
C ALA A 64 2.20 6.05 -5.30
N THR A 65 2.06 4.91 -4.66
CA THR A 65 3.09 4.35 -3.76
C THR A 65 4.50 4.31 -4.37
N VAL A 66 4.61 4.01 -5.67
CA VAL A 66 5.87 4.06 -6.43
C VAL A 66 6.47 5.46 -6.43
N GLY A 67 5.66 6.50 -6.66
CA GLY A 67 6.10 7.89 -6.58
C GLY A 67 6.56 8.29 -5.18
N ALA A 68 5.87 7.83 -4.14
CA ALA A 68 6.28 8.05 -2.73
C ALA A 68 7.65 7.42 -2.43
N SER A 69 7.87 6.21 -2.95
CA SER A 69 9.12 5.48 -2.81
C SER A 69 10.30 6.22 -3.46
N LEU A 70 10.07 7.19 -4.35
CA LEU A 70 11.10 8.04 -4.97
C LEU A 70 11.48 9.28 -4.16
N LEU A 71 10.84 9.55 -3.02
CA LEU A 71 11.18 10.69 -2.16
C LEU A 71 12.64 10.67 -1.65
N PRO A 72 13.23 9.52 -1.23
CA PRO A 72 14.65 9.45 -0.90
C PRO A 72 15.59 9.82 -2.06
N LEU A 73 15.28 9.38 -3.29
CA LEU A 73 16.02 9.80 -4.49
C LEU A 73 15.90 11.31 -4.74
N ALA A 74 14.72 11.90 -4.54
CA ALA A 74 14.52 13.34 -4.64
C ALA A 74 15.35 14.10 -3.58
N ALA A 75 15.38 13.61 -2.34
CA ALA A 75 16.18 14.17 -1.25
C ALA A 75 17.69 14.08 -1.54
N GLY A 76 18.18 12.91 -1.97
CA GLY A 76 19.57 12.71 -2.36
C GLY A 76 19.98 13.61 -3.53
N THR A 77 19.10 13.74 -4.53
CA THR A 77 19.25 14.63 -5.68
C THR A 77 19.33 16.10 -5.26
N LEU A 78 18.46 16.54 -4.34
CA LEU A 78 18.46 17.89 -3.80
C LEU A 78 19.80 18.23 -3.16
N LEU A 79 20.29 17.38 -2.25
CA LEU A 79 21.57 17.59 -1.57
C LEU A 79 22.74 17.61 -2.56
N ALA A 80 22.79 16.64 -3.49
CA ALA A 80 23.85 16.56 -4.49
C ALA A 80 23.86 17.76 -5.47
N ALA A 81 22.68 18.20 -5.92
CA ALA A 81 22.54 19.37 -6.79
C ALA A 81 22.92 20.66 -6.06
N HIS A 82 22.60 20.76 -4.77
CA HIS A 82 22.97 21.90 -3.94
C HIS A 82 24.50 22.02 -3.80
N ILE A 83 25.16 20.92 -3.40
CA ILE A 83 26.62 20.81 -3.28
C ILE A 83 27.32 21.11 -4.61
N SER A 84 26.75 20.64 -5.73
CA SER A 84 27.30 20.85 -7.07
C SER A 84 27.15 22.31 -7.53
N THR A 85 26.03 22.95 -7.21
CA THR A 85 25.79 24.37 -7.54
C THR A 85 26.70 25.30 -6.74
N LEU A 86 27.02 24.94 -5.49
CA LEU A 86 27.96 25.69 -4.64
C LEU A 86 29.44 25.37 -4.90
N ARG A 87 29.76 24.45 -5.82
CA ARG A 87 31.14 23.96 -6.05
C ARG A 87 32.11 25.11 -6.31
N GLY A 88 31.76 26.06 -7.17
CA GLY A 88 32.62 27.21 -7.50
C GLY A 88 32.96 28.08 -6.29
N ARG A 89 31.95 28.41 -5.48
CA ARG A 89 32.13 29.18 -4.24
C ARG A 89 32.93 28.42 -3.19
N ARG A 90 32.60 27.15 -2.96
CA ARG A 90 33.27 26.30 -1.96
C ARG A 90 34.78 26.18 -2.22
N HIS A 91 35.17 26.14 -3.48
CA HIS A 91 36.58 26.04 -3.87
C HIS A 91 37.21 27.40 -4.22
N GLY A 92 36.52 28.52 -3.97
CA GLY A 92 37.05 29.87 -4.25
C GLY A 92 37.29 30.15 -5.75
N THR A 93 36.68 29.40 -6.67
CA THR A 93 36.96 29.49 -8.11
C THR A 93 35.97 30.37 -8.88
N GLU A 94 35.16 31.18 -8.19
CA GLU A 94 34.19 32.07 -8.87
C GLU A 94 34.87 33.14 -9.72
N GLU A 95 36.02 33.67 -9.29
CA GLU A 95 36.79 34.65 -10.07
C GLU A 95 37.35 34.04 -11.36
N LEU A 96 37.84 32.79 -11.27
CA LEU A 96 38.27 32.02 -12.44
C LEU A 96 37.09 31.81 -13.40
N PHE A 97 35.91 31.42 -12.91
CA PHE A 97 34.73 31.28 -13.76
C PHE A 97 34.24 32.62 -14.33
N ALA A 98 34.39 33.73 -13.62
CA ALA A 98 34.05 35.06 -14.10
C ALA A 98 34.97 35.50 -15.26
N SER A 99 36.21 35.00 -15.30
CA SER A 99 37.13 35.22 -16.42
C SER A 99 36.78 34.39 -17.66
N THR A 100 36.12 33.24 -17.49
CA THR A 100 35.53 32.52 -18.62
C THR A 100 34.31 33.29 -19.10
N GLY A 101 34.16 33.58 -20.40
CA GLY A 101 33.03 34.34 -20.95
C GLY A 101 31.62 33.75 -20.70
N THR A 102 31.51 32.68 -19.92
CA THR A 102 30.28 32.01 -19.49
C THR A 102 29.59 32.77 -18.36
N ALA A 103 28.56 33.54 -18.71
CA ALA A 103 27.72 34.25 -17.74
C ALA A 103 27.14 33.31 -16.64
N GLU A 104 26.96 33.83 -15.43
CA GLU A 104 26.35 33.07 -14.30
C GLU A 104 25.03 32.40 -14.68
N ARG A 105 24.21 33.09 -15.48
CA ARG A 105 22.92 32.56 -15.97
C ARG A 105 23.09 31.28 -16.79
N THR A 106 24.13 31.20 -17.62
CA THR A 106 24.43 30.00 -18.42
C THR A 106 24.79 28.83 -17.52
N ARG A 107 25.54 29.09 -16.44
CA ARG A 107 25.87 28.07 -15.42
C ARG A 107 24.62 27.62 -14.64
N THR A 108 23.74 28.55 -14.26
CA THR A 108 22.46 28.20 -13.62
C THR A 108 21.57 27.37 -14.53
N LEU A 109 21.44 27.74 -15.82
CA LEU A 109 20.71 26.95 -16.81
C LEU A 109 21.30 25.55 -16.95
N ALA A 110 22.62 25.41 -17.01
CA ALA A 110 23.26 24.10 -17.06
C ALA A 110 22.93 23.23 -15.84
N HIS A 111 22.92 23.80 -14.62
CA HIS A 111 22.51 23.06 -13.43
C HIS A 111 21.01 22.71 -13.40
N LEU A 112 20.14 23.55 -13.97
CA LEU A 112 18.73 23.21 -14.14
C LEU A 112 18.56 22.04 -15.12
N VAL A 113 19.28 22.05 -16.23
CA VAL A 113 19.30 20.93 -17.20
C VAL A 113 19.89 19.66 -16.59
N ALA A 114 20.83 19.79 -15.65
CA ALA A 114 21.41 18.64 -14.95
C ALA A 114 20.36 17.79 -14.22
N ALA A 115 19.19 18.35 -13.88
CA ALA A 115 18.06 17.61 -13.30
C ALA A 115 17.60 16.42 -14.17
N VAL A 116 17.78 16.49 -15.50
CA VAL A 116 17.41 15.41 -16.44
C VAL A 116 18.10 14.08 -16.09
N GLY A 117 19.31 14.12 -15.51
CA GLY A 117 20.05 12.92 -15.10
C GLY A 117 19.31 12.08 -14.06
N PRO A 118 19.16 12.56 -12.81
CA PRO A 118 18.43 11.84 -11.76
C PRO A 118 16.95 11.62 -12.10
N THR A 119 16.30 12.54 -12.82
CA THR A 119 14.93 12.32 -13.32
C THR A 119 14.85 11.14 -14.29
N GLY A 120 15.82 11.00 -15.20
CA GLY A 120 15.92 9.84 -16.09
C GLY A 120 16.11 8.53 -15.33
N VAL A 121 16.92 8.53 -14.26
CA VAL A 121 17.05 7.37 -13.35
C VAL A 121 15.71 7.04 -12.69
N ALA A 122 14.97 8.03 -12.19
CA ALA A 122 13.66 7.83 -11.60
C ALA A 122 12.66 7.21 -12.60
N VAL A 123 12.66 7.67 -13.86
CA VAL A 123 11.83 7.07 -14.93
C VAL A 123 12.20 5.60 -15.16
N VAL A 124 13.49 5.26 -15.19
CA VAL A 124 13.94 3.86 -15.34
C VAL A 124 13.45 3.00 -14.16
N VAL A 125 13.48 3.51 -12.93
CA VAL A 125 12.94 2.80 -11.75
C VAL A 125 11.43 2.55 -11.90
N VAL A 126 10.66 3.58 -12.29
CA VAL A 126 9.20 3.46 -12.50
C VAL A 126 8.86 2.43 -13.58
N VAL A 127 9.57 2.49 -14.72
CA VAL A 127 9.37 1.54 -15.83
C VAL A 127 9.78 0.13 -15.42
N GLY A 128 10.90 -0.01 -14.69
CA GLY A 128 11.38 -1.28 -14.16
C GLY A 128 10.40 -1.91 -13.18
N TRP A 129 9.84 -1.11 -12.26
CA TRP A 129 8.77 -1.54 -11.37
C TRP A 129 7.54 -2.01 -12.14
N LEU A 130 7.06 -1.23 -13.12
CA LEU A 130 5.87 -1.58 -13.87
C LEU A 130 6.04 -2.89 -14.66
N ALA A 131 7.23 -3.10 -15.22
CA ALA A 131 7.57 -4.36 -15.88
C ALA A 131 7.61 -5.53 -14.88
N ALA A 132 8.25 -5.36 -13.72
CA ALA A 132 8.31 -6.38 -12.67
C ALA A 132 6.93 -6.72 -12.10
N ALA A 133 6.11 -5.70 -11.81
CA ALA A 133 4.76 -5.83 -11.31
C ALA A 133 3.88 -6.63 -12.27
N ARG A 134 3.97 -6.36 -13.58
CA ARG A 134 3.28 -7.18 -14.59
C ARG A 134 3.84 -8.59 -14.68
N GLY A 135 5.15 -8.76 -14.58
CA GLY A 135 5.82 -10.07 -14.63
C GLY A 135 5.37 -11.02 -13.52
N VAL A 136 5.06 -10.52 -12.33
CA VAL A 136 4.52 -11.33 -11.21
C VAL A 136 3.00 -11.51 -11.25
N GLY A 137 2.33 -10.95 -12.25
CA GLY A 137 0.87 -11.05 -12.44
C GLY A 137 0.07 -9.95 -11.74
N GLY A 138 0.65 -8.76 -11.55
CA GLY A 138 -0.06 -7.59 -11.04
C GLY A 138 -1.32 -7.26 -11.85
N VAL A 139 -2.33 -6.73 -11.17
CA VAL A 139 -3.69 -6.58 -11.69
C VAL A 139 -4.09 -5.12 -11.89
N GLY A 140 -5.08 -4.90 -12.76
CA GLY A 140 -5.60 -3.59 -13.12
C GLY A 140 -4.67 -2.73 -13.98
N THR A 141 -4.84 -1.41 -13.92
CA THR A 141 -4.23 -0.47 -14.88
C THR A 141 -3.65 0.75 -14.16
N PRO A 142 -2.36 1.08 -14.34
CA PRO A 142 -1.77 2.22 -13.68
C PRO A 142 -2.26 3.54 -14.29
N ASN A 143 -2.34 4.58 -13.48
CA ASN A 143 -2.47 5.95 -13.91
C ASN A 143 -1.08 6.52 -14.28
N LEU A 144 -0.88 6.80 -15.57
CA LEU A 144 0.42 7.30 -16.04
C LEU A 144 0.79 8.66 -15.45
N ALA A 145 -0.20 9.49 -15.06
CA ALA A 145 0.08 10.78 -14.44
C ALA A 145 0.58 10.61 -12.99
N GLU A 146 0.06 9.63 -12.25
CA GLU A 146 0.59 9.25 -10.93
C GLU A 146 2.02 8.71 -11.03
N LEU A 147 2.25 7.77 -11.96
CA LEU A 147 3.60 7.24 -12.20
C LEU A 147 4.62 8.33 -12.60
N ALA A 148 4.18 9.37 -13.32
CA ALA A 148 5.03 10.50 -13.71
C ALA A 148 5.30 11.49 -12.56
N ALA A 149 4.46 11.52 -11.52
CA ALA A 149 4.61 12.46 -10.41
C ALA A 149 5.93 12.24 -9.64
N GLY A 150 6.31 10.99 -9.38
CA GLY A 150 7.58 10.65 -8.72
C GLY A 150 8.82 11.22 -9.43
N PRO A 151 9.05 10.92 -10.72
CA PRO A 151 10.14 11.53 -11.50
C PRO A 151 10.11 13.07 -11.52
N VAL A 152 8.93 13.69 -11.58
CA VAL A 152 8.80 15.15 -11.52
C VAL A 152 9.21 15.70 -10.14
N ILE A 153 8.95 14.98 -9.05
CA ILE A 153 9.41 15.35 -7.70
C ILE A 153 10.92 15.25 -7.56
N VAL A 154 11.55 14.25 -8.19
CA VAL A 154 13.02 14.18 -8.29
C VAL A 154 13.58 15.40 -9.02
N ALA A 155 12.93 15.81 -10.12
CA ALA A 155 13.29 17.04 -10.84
C ALA A 155 13.12 18.29 -9.95
N LEU A 156 12.01 18.36 -9.21
CA LEU A 156 11.71 19.45 -8.27
C LEU A 156 12.79 19.57 -7.20
N GLY A 157 13.25 18.45 -6.62
CA GLY A 157 14.35 18.43 -5.66
C GLY A 157 15.63 19.09 -6.22
N ALA A 158 16.01 18.76 -7.46
CA ALA A 158 17.15 19.38 -8.13
C ALA A 158 16.95 20.89 -8.35
N VAL A 159 15.77 21.31 -8.80
CA VAL A 159 15.49 22.72 -9.12
C VAL A 159 15.40 23.58 -7.85
N ILE A 160 14.81 23.07 -6.76
CA ILE A 160 14.84 23.69 -5.43
C ILE A 160 16.28 23.86 -4.95
N ALA A 161 17.10 22.83 -5.09
CA ALA A 161 18.50 22.88 -4.69
C ALA A 161 19.28 23.99 -5.41
N VAL A 162 19.09 24.13 -6.73
CA VAL A 162 19.72 25.19 -7.53
C VAL A 162 19.20 26.57 -7.09
N ALA A 163 17.89 26.74 -6.92
CA ALA A 163 17.30 27.99 -6.46
C ALA A 163 17.82 28.39 -5.06
N GLY A 164 17.88 27.42 -4.13
CA GLY A 164 18.37 27.57 -2.78
C GLY A 164 19.86 27.92 -2.73
N ALA A 165 20.71 27.17 -3.44
CA ALA A 165 22.14 27.44 -3.53
C ALA A 165 22.45 28.83 -4.10
N ARG A 166 21.63 29.31 -5.05
CA ARG A 166 21.75 30.67 -5.55
C ARG A 166 21.39 31.66 -4.45
N ARG A 167 20.19 31.58 -3.87
CA ARG A 167 19.70 32.57 -2.89
C ARG A 167 20.46 32.59 -1.57
N LEU A 168 20.80 31.42 -1.05
CA LEU A 168 21.44 31.21 0.24
C LEU A 168 22.74 30.42 0.01
N PRO A 169 23.83 31.09 -0.40
CA PRO A 169 25.07 30.43 -0.81
C PRO A 169 25.90 29.95 0.39
N HIS A 170 25.29 29.12 1.24
CA HIS A 170 25.86 28.58 2.47
C HIS A 170 25.79 27.05 2.44
N PRO A 171 26.82 26.30 2.87
CA PRO A 171 26.83 24.84 2.80
C PRO A 171 25.69 24.18 3.59
N LEU A 172 25.25 24.78 4.69
CA LEU A 172 24.14 24.27 5.51
C LEU A 172 22.74 24.52 4.91
N SER A 173 22.59 25.37 3.89
CA SER A 173 21.25 25.69 3.39
C SER A 173 20.61 24.47 2.70
N GLY A 174 21.38 23.60 2.04
CA GLY A 174 20.89 22.34 1.46
C GLY A 174 20.19 21.42 2.48
N PRO A 175 20.87 20.98 3.56
CA PRO A 175 20.24 20.19 4.62
C PRO A 175 19.05 20.87 5.29
N LEU A 176 19.11 22.19 5.52
CA LEU A 176 17.98 22.92 6.11
C LEU A 176 16.77 23.00 5.17
N LEU A 177 17.00 23.17 3.86
CA LEU A 177 15.95 23.08 2.83
C LEU A 177 15.29 21.70 2.83
N LEU A 178 16.09 20.63 2.90
CA LEU A 178 15.57 19.26 2.97
C LEU A 178 14.74 19.05 4.24
N LEU A 179 15.23 19.48 5.40
CA LEU A 179 14.51 19.37 6.66
C LEU A 179 13.18 20.13 6.60
N ALA A 180 13.17 21.36 6.08
CA ALA A 180 11.94 22.14 5.93
C ALA A 180 10.92 21.46 5.00
N LEU A 181 11.37 20.85 3.90
CA LEU A 181 10.50 20.09 3.00
C LEU A 181 9.97 18.81 3.66
N ALA A 182 10.83 18.06 4.36
CA ALA A 182 10.43 16.85 5.06
C ALA A 182 9.41 17.15 6.17
N LEU A 183 9.63 18.22 6.94
CA LEU A 183 8.66 18.68 7.94
C LEU A 183 7.37 19.14 7.27
N GLY A 184 7.43 19.96 6.22
CA GLY A 184 6.23 20.40 5.49
C GLY A 184 5.41 19.23 4.92
N GLN A 185 6.08 18.17 4.47
CA GLN A 185 5.45 16.94 3.98
C GLN A 185 4.88 16.07 5.10
N ALA A 186 5.58 15.94 6.23
CA ALA A 186 5.15 15.10 7.36
C ALA A 186 4.11 15.78 8.26
N TRP A 187 4.10 17.11 8.31
CA TRP A 187 3.28 17.90 9.23
C TRP A 187 1.78 17.60 9.16
N PRO A 188 1.14 17.52 7.97
CA PRO A 188 -0.30 17.21 7.91
C PRO A 188 -0.64 15.83 8.50
N ASN A 189 0.26 14.86 8.34
CA ASN A 189 0.09 13.49 8.84
C ASN A 189 0.35 13.40 10.34
N LEU A 190 1.41 14.05 10.84
CA LEU A 190 1.81 13.98 12.25
C LEU A 190 0.84 14.67 13.21
N PHE A 191 0.17 15.74 12.75
CA PHE A 191 -0.69 16.55 13.62
C PHE A 191 -2.19 16.34 13.39
N GLY A 192 -2.59 15.32 12.61
CA GLY A 192 -4.00 15.04 12.33
C GLY A 192 -4.73 16.15 11.56
N LEU A 193 -4.02 17.18 11.09
CA LEU A 193 -4.59 18.27 10.30
C LEU A 193 -5.00 17.80 8.90
N GLY A 194 -4.57 16.60 8.49
CA GLY A 194 -4.81 16.02 7.17
C GLY A 194 -6.19 15.38 6.96
N THR A 195 -6.93 14.99 8.02
CA THR A 195 -8.25 14.35 7.81
C THR A 195 -9.36 15.37 7.65
N ASP A 196 -9.34 16.46 8.40
CA ASP A 196 -10.50 17.36 8.44
C ASP A 196 -10.31 18.60 7.55
N SER A 197 -9.07 18.94 7.17
CA SER A 197 -8.79 20.07 6.28
C SER A 197 -8.68 19.61 4.82
N ALA A 198 -9.70 19.92 4.01
CA ALA A 198 -9.76 19.51 2.61
C ALA A 198 -8.63 20.07 1.71
N ILE A 199 -7.86 21.07 2.17
CA ILE A 199 -6.94 21.84 1.32
C ILE A 199 -5.47 21.47 1.54
N ALA A 200 -5.04 21.23 2.79
CA ALA A 200 -3.62 20.99 3.10
C ALA A 200 -3.05 19.71 2.46
N PRO A 201 -3.77 18.57 2.43
CA PRO A 201 -3.31 17.37 1.75
C PRO A 201 -3.17 17.54 0.24
N LEU A 202 -3.99 18.42 -0.38
CA LEU A 202 -4.02 18.62 -1.83
C LEU A 202 -2.80 19.41 -2.35
N LEU A 203 -2.23 20.31 -1.55
CA LEU A 203 -1.04 21.08 -1.93
C LEU A 203 0.28 20.40 -1.54
N SER A 204 0.20 19.28 -0.85
CA SER A 204 1.38 18.51 -0.49
C SER A 204 2.07 17.99 -1.76
N PRO A 205 3.41 18.12 -1.91
CA PRO A 205 4.13 17.59 -3.06
C PRO A 205 3.84 16.10 -3.29
N TRP A 206 3.64 15.37 -2.19
CA TRP A 206 3.17 14.00 -2.21
C TRP A 206 1.99 13.78 -1.27
N LEU A 207 1.02 12.96 -1.66
CA LEU A 207 -0.08 12.51 -0.80
C LEU A 207 -0.11 10.99 -0.79
N MET A 208 0.02 10.38 0.39
CA MET A 208 -0.25 8.94 0.55
C MET A 208 -1.78 8.77 0.60
N VAL A 209 -2.30 7.83 -0.18
CA VAL A 209 -3.73 7.50 -0.16
C VAL A 209 -3.84 6.02 0.17
N ASP A 210 -4.23 5.75 1.42
CA ASP A 210 -4.18 4.41 2.01
C ASP A 210 -5.43 3.57 1.72
N SER A 211 -5.90 3.47 0.49
CA SER A 211 -6.87 2.38 0.24
C SER A 211 -6.84 1.77 -1.16
N PRO A 212 -6.80 0.43 -1.24
CA PRO A 212 -7.01 -0.30 -2.48
C PRO A 212 -8.43 -0.04 -2.98
N LYS A 213 -8.53 0.47 -4.20
CA LYS A 213 -9.78 0.95 -4.80
C LYS A 213 -9.92 0.40 -6.22
N PRO A 214 -11.11 -0.04 -6.64
CA PRO A 214 -11.40 -0.28 -8.05
C PRO A 214 -11.03 0.95 -8.90
N GLY A 215 -10.66 0.74 -10.16
CA GLY A 215 -10.15 1.78 -11.07
C GLY A 215 -11.07 3.01 -11.16
N ALA A 216 -12.39 2.77 -11.17
CA ALA A 216 -13.40 3.82 -11.23
C ALA A 216 -13.50 4.67 -9.93
N ILE A 217 -12.97 4.19 -8.80
CA ILE A 217 -12.87 4.96 -7.54
C ILE A 217 -11.51 5.68 -7.46
N THR A 218 -10.45 5.13 -8.03
CA THR A 218 -9.14 5.81 -8.11
C THR A 218 -9.17 7.07 -8.98
N ASP A 219 -10.07 7.12 -9.97
CA ASP A 219 -10.29 8.31 -10.84
C ASP A 219 -10.84 9.55 -10.11
N LEU A 220 -11.25 9.42 -8.84
CA LEU A 220 -11.65 10.58 -8.03
C LEU A 220 -10.48 11.51 -7.70
N ARG A 221 -9.24 11.01 -7.75
CA ARG A 221 -8.04 11.84 -7.62
C ARG A 221 -7.65 12.36 -9.00
N PRO A 222 -7.61 13.68 -9.22
CA PRO A 222 -7.21 14.24 -10.50
C PRO A 222 -5.68 14.20 -10.64
N ALA A 223 -5.12 13.00 -10.87
CA ALA A 223 -3.69 12.75 -11.01
C ALA A 223 -3.01 13.69 -12.01
N ALA A 224 -3.67 13.93 -13.14
CA ALA A 224 -3.19 14.87 -14.17
C ALA A 224 -3.15 16.33 -13.67
N ALA A 225 -4.09 16.74 -12.81
CA ALA A 225 -4.08 18.06 -12.20
C ALA A 225 -2.91 18.21 -11.21
N HIS A 226 -2.67 17.17 -10.39
CA HIS A 226 -1.53 17.13 -9.47
C HIS A 226 -0.21 17.18 -10.24
N LEU A 227 -0.06 16.38 -11.30
CA LEU A 227 1.10 16.40 -12.16
C LEU A 227 1.31 17.79 -12.80
N LEU A 228 0.23 18.42 -13.28
CA LEU A 228 0.28 19.77 -13.84
C LEU A 228 0.72 20.80 -12.79
N TYR A 229 0.19 20.71 -11.57
CA TYR A 229 0.61 21.51 -10.43
C TYR A 229 2.11 21.34 -10.16
N LEU A 230 2.61 20.11 -10.05
CA LEU A 230 4.03 19.81 -9.82
C LEU A 230 4.92 20.38 -10.93
N LEU A 231 4.54 20.22 -12.21
CA LEU A 231 5.26 20.80 -13.35
C LEU A 231 5.29 22.33 -13.29
N GLY A 232 4.18 22.95 -12.91
CA GLY A 232 4.08 24.39 -12.67
C GLY A 232 5.04 24.86 -11.57
N VAL A 233 5.06 24.15 -10.44
CA VAL A 233 5.96 24.44 -9.31
C VAL A 233 7.42 24.29 -9.73
N VAL A 234 7.79 23.23 -10.45
CA VAL A 234 9.14 23.08 -11.04
C VAL A 234 9.50 24.30 -11.90
N GLY A 235 8.58 24.74 -12.77
CA GLY A 235 8.75 25.93 -13.59
C GLY A 235 8.96 27.21 -12.77
N LEU A 236 8.13 27.43 -11.74
CA LEU A 236 8.21 28.60 -10.86
C LEU A 236 9.53 28.66 -10.11
N VAL A 237 9.95 27.55 -9.51
CA VAL A 237 11.22 27.47 -8.78
C VAL A 237 12.41 27.62 -9.75
N GLY A 238 12.31 27.08 -10.96
CA GLY A 238 13.31 27.26 -12.03
C GLY A 238 13.45 28.71 -12.48
N VAL A 239 12.34 29.42 -12.72
CA VAL A 239 12.33 30.86 -13.01
C VAL A 239 12.91 31.64 -11.83
N ALA A 240 12.52 31.28 -10.61
CA ALA A 240 13.04 31.88 -9.39
C ALA A 240 14.56 31.71 -9.28
N ALA A 241 15.12 30.57 -9.67
CA ALA A 241 16.57 30.35 -9.69
C ALA A 241 17.31 31.30 -10.66
N LEU A 242 16.65 31.71 -11.75
CA LEU A 242 17.22 32.59 -12.78
C LEU A 242 17.04 34.08 -12.49
N ALA A 243 16.14 34.47 -11.59
CA ALA A 243 15.62 35.84 -11.45
C ALA A 243 16.49 36.85 -10.66
N ARG A 244 17.83 36.72 -10.59
CA ARG A 244 18.64 37.52 -9.66
C ARG A 244 18.92 38.98 -10.07
N ARG A 245 19.01 39.30 -11.37
CA ARG A 245 19.37 40.66 -11.84
C ARG A 245 18.67 41.02 -13.16
N GLY A 246 17.82 42.05 -13.09
CA GLY A 246 17.19 42.71 -14.23
C GLY A 246 15.86 42.10 -14.69
N ARG A 247 14.91 42.97 -15.05
CA ARG A 247 13.66 42.58 -15.71
C ARG A 247 13.99 42.12 -17.13
N ARG A 248 13.70 40.87 -17.45
CA ARG A 248 13.77 40.36 -18.82
C ARG A 248 12.41 39.84 -19.25
N PRO A 249 11.90 40.25 -20.42
CA PRO A 249 10.56 39.86 -20.87
C PRO A 249 10.41 38.35 -20.96
N GLN A 250 11.46 37.62 -21.35
CA GLN A 250 11.46 36.16 -21.40
C GLN A 250 11.25 35.49 -20.03
N LEU A 251 11.87 36.02 -18.97
CA LEU A 251 11.70 35.48 -17.61
C LEU A 251 10.31 35.83 -17.05
N ILE A 252 9.78 37.00 -17.40
CA ILE A 252 8.42 37.42 -17.05
C ILE A 252 7.41 36.48 -17.74
N LEU A 253 7.57 36.23 -19.03
CA LEU A 253 6.71 35.31 -19.79
C LEU A 253 6.79 33.88 -19.25
N SER A 254 8.00 33.38 -18.99
CA SER A 254 8.19 32.02 -18.43
C SER A 254 7.58 31.92 -17.03
N GLY A 255 7.74 32.96 -16.20
CA GLY A 255 7.12 33.04 -14.88
C GLY A 255 5.60 33.07 -14.96
N ALA A 256 5.03 33.90 -15.84
CA ALA A 256 3.58 33.98 -16.06
C ALA A 256 3.01 32.63 -16.53
N LEU A 257 3.69 31.93 -17.44
CA LEU A 257 3.30 30.60 -17.88
C LEU A 257 3.36 29.58 -16.73
N ALA A 258 4.43 29.59 -15.94
CA ALA A 258 4.56 28.68 -14.80
C ALA A 258 3.50 28.96 -13.71
N VAL A 259 3.17 30.23 -13.46
CA VAL A 259 2.03 30.62 -12.59
C VAL A 259 0.73 30.07 -13.16
N ALA A 260 0.46 30.28 -14.45
CA ALA A 260 -0.76 29.82 -15.09
C ALA A 260 -0.92 28.30 -15.01
N ILE A 261 0.15 27.54 -15.25
CA ILE A 261 0.18 26.08 -15.11
C ILE A 261 -0.09 25.67 -13.66
N THR A 262 0.60 26.28 -12.69
CA THR A 262 0.46 25.97 -11.25
C THR A 262 -0.97 26.24 -10.79
N VAL A 263 -1.49 27.43 -11.08
CA VAL A 263 -2.85 27.85 -10.71
C VAL A 263 -3.89 26.99 -11.40
N SER A 264 -3.68 26.58 -12.65
CA SER A 264 -4.59 25.66 -13.35
C SER A 264 -4.59 24.27 -12.72
N GLY A 265 -3.42 23.74 -12.35
CA GLY A 265 -3.29 22.47 -11.63
C GLY A 265 -4.00 22.51 -10.28
N VAL A 266 -3.75 23.55 -9.47
CA VAL A 266 -4.44 23.77 -8.18
C VAL A 266 -5.95 23.94 -8.39
N ALA A 267 -6.37 24.81 -9.31
CA ALA A 267 -7.79 25.08 -9.56
C ALA A 267 -8.52 23.84 -10.09
N TRP A 268 -7.85 22.96 -10.84
CA TRP A 268 -8.42 21.68 -11.27
C TRP A 268 -8.47 20.68 -10.11
N GLN A 269 -7.41 20.58 -9.31
CA GLN A 269 -7.35 19.67 -8.17
C GLN A 269 -8.37 20.02 -7.08
N LEU A 270 -8.64 21.31 -6.86
CA LEU A 270 -9.64 21.80 -5.92
C LEU A 270 -11.08 21.66 -6.43
N ARG A 271 -11.30 21.25 -7.69
CA ARG A 271 -12.67 20.99 -8.17
C ARG A 271 -13.19 19.72 -7.48
N PRO A 272 -14.39 19.77 -6.89
CA PRO A 272 -15.03 18.56 -6.41
C PRO A 272 -15.19 17.58 -7.58
N PRO A 273 -15.01 16.27 -7.36
CA PRO A 273 -15.27 15.29 -8.40
C PRO A 273 -16.72 15.44 -8.90
N PRO A 274 -16.99 15.25 -10.20
CA PRO A 274 -18.32 15.41 -10.73
C PRO A 274 -19.30 14.47 -10.00
N PRO A 275 -20.55 14.89 -9.71
CA PRO A 275 -21.50 14.09 -8.94
C PRO A 275 -21.70 12.66 -9.50
N ARG A 276 -21.60 12.48 -10.82
CA ARG A 276 -21.66 11.16 -11.47
C ARG A 276 -20.48 10.24 -11.10
N ALA A 277 -19.27 10.78 -10.98
CA ALA A 277 -18.11 9.99 -10.56
C ALA A 277 -18.20 9.61 -9.08
N LEU A 278 -18.64 10.54 -8.22
CA LEU A 278 -18.94 10.23 -6.83
C LEU A 278 -20.04 9.17 -6.72
N GLN A 279 -21.13 9.33 -7.47
CA GLN A 279 -22.22 8.36 -7.48
C GLN A 279 -21.77 6.99 -7.98
N ALA A 280 -20.94 6.93 -9.03
CA ALA A 280 -20.36 5.68 -9.52
C ALA A 280 -19.45 5.03 -8.46
N ALA A 281 -18.60 5.82 -7.80
CA ALA A 281 -17.73 5.35 -6.73
C ALA A 281 -18.52 4.81 -5.53
N TYR A 282 -19.58 5.50 -5.12
CA TYR A 282 -20.49 5.01 -4.08
C TYR A 282 -21.27 3.78 -4.56
N ALA A 283 -21.75 3.75 -5.80
CA ALA A 283 -22.48 2.62 -6.36
C ALA A 283 -21.61 1.35 -6.41
N LEU A 284 -20.31 1.48 -6.67
CA LEU A 284 -19.37 0.35 -6.58
C LEU A 284 -19.33 -0.26 -5.17
N THR A 285 -19.52 0.55 -4.13
CA THR A 285 -19.48 0.08 -2.73
C THR A 285 -20.85 -0.36 -2.19
N ILE A 286 -21.93 0.31 -2.59
CA ILE A 286 -23.30 0.08 -2.08
C ILE A 286 -24.02 -0.98 -2.91
N ASP A 287 -23.78 -0.99 -4.23
CA ASP A 287 -24.41 -1.88 -5.21
C ASP A 287 -23.34 -2.71 -5.94
N ALA A 288 -22.39 -3.24 -5.17
CA ALA A 288 -21.30 -4.06 -5.69
C ALA A 288 -21.77 -5.15 -6.68
N PRO A 289 -22.89 -5.87 -6.46
CA PRO A 289 -23.36 -6.90 -7.39
C PRO A 289 -23.60 -6.39 -8.83
N SER A 290 -24.00 -5.14 -9.03
CA SER A 290 -24.22 -4.55 -10.36
C SER A 290 -22.94 -4.25 -11.13
N TYR A 291 -21.79 -4.17 -10.44
CA TYR A 291 -20.49 -3.84 -11.04
C TYR A 291 -19.52 -5.01 -11.05
N GLN A 292 -19.86 -6.09 -10.34
CA GLN A 292 -19.03 -7.29 -10.28
C GLN A 292 -19.43 -8.29 -11.36
N ARG A 293 -18.42 -9.02 -11.84
CA ARG A 293 -18.61 -10.18 -12.69
C ARG A 293 -18.52 -11.42 -11.83
N CYS A 294 -19.58 -12.22 -11.83
CA CYS A 294 -19.67 -13.43 -11.05
C CYS A 294 -19.42 -14.67 -11.90
N GLN A 295 -18.40 -15.44 -11.54
CA GLN A 295 -18.23 -16.79 -12.05
C GLN A 295 -18.98 -17.77 -11.14
N ARG A 296 -19.98 -18.46 -11.70
CA ARG A 296 -20.85 -19.39 -10.96
C ARG A 296 -20.45 -20.82 -11.26
N ASP A 297 -20.30 -21.61 -10.21
CA ASP A 297 -20.08 -23.05 -10.20
C ASP A 297 -21.02 -23.65 -9.13
N PRO A 298 -21.48 -24.91 -9.26
CA PRO A 298 -22.28 -25.57 -8.22
C PRO A 298 -21.66 -25.50 -6.81
N ARG A 299 -20.32 -25.47 -6.72
CA ARG A 299 -19.59 -25.49 -5.45
C ARG A 299 -19.18 -24.11 -4.96
N ALA A 300 -19.06 -23.13 -5.86
CA ALA A 300 -18.61 -21.79 -5.51
C ALA A 300 -19.15 -20.71 -6.45
N VAL A 301 -19.45 -19.53 -5.89
CA VAL A 301 -19.79 -18.33 -6.65
C VAL A 301 -18.79 -17.24 -6.30
N ILE A 302 -18.01 -16.78 -7.27
CA ILE A 302 -16.95 -15.80 -7.05
C ILE A 302 -17.25 -14.55 -7.87
N CYS A 303 -17.46 -13.42 -7.20
CA CYS A 303 -17.75 -12.13 -7.80
C CYS A 303 -16.58 -11.16 -7.59
N THR A 304 -16.01 -10.65 -8.67
CA THR A 304 -14.90 -9.68 -8.63
C THR A 304 -15.20 -8.47 -9.49
N TYR A 305 -14.53 -7.34 -9.23
CA TYR A 305 -14.53 -6.26 -10.23
C TYR A 305 -13.72 -6.70 -11.46
N PRO A 306 -14.01 -6.16 -12.66
CA PRO A 306 -13.39 -6.60 -13.91
C PRO A 306 -11.86 -6.62 -13.88
N GLU A 307 -11.22 -5.64 -13.25
CA GLU A 307 -9.76 -5.54 -13.13
C GLU A 307 -9.12 -6.66 -12.29
N PHE A 308 -9.90 -7.34 -11.45
CA PHE A 308 -9.46 -8.44 -10.59
C PHE A 308 -9.93 -9.81 -11.09
N GLU A 309 -10.61 -9.88 -12.24
CA GLU A 309 -10.98 -11.12 -12.91
C GLU A 309 -9.81 -12.12 -13.06
N PRO A 310 -8.55 -11.69 -13.32
CA PRO A 310 -7.40 -12.59 -13.35
C PRO A 310 -7.11 -13.33 -12.03
N LEU A 311 -7.62 -12.85 -10.89
CA LEU A 311 -7.42 -13.49 -9.58
C LEU A 311 -8.41 -14.63 -9.31
N VAL A 312 -9.50 -14.73 -10.08
CA VAL A 312 -10.55 -15.74 -9.83
C VAL A 312 -9.99 -17.16 -9.89
N ALA A 313 -9.07 -17.44 -10.81
CA ALA A 313 -8.41 -18.76 -10.89
C ALA A 313 -7.57 -19.08 -9.64
N ARG A 314 -6.96 -18.07 -9.00
CA ARG A 314 -6.23 -18.23 -7.74
C ARG A 314 -7.19 -18.49 -6.57
N TYR A 315 -8.28 -17.74 -6.50
CA TYR A 315 -9.32 -17.93 -5.47
C TYR A 315 -9.94 -19.32 -5.57
N ARG A 316 -10.25 -19.77 -6.79
CA ARG A 316 -10.78 -21.12 -7.05
C ARG A 316 -9.84 -22.20 -6.56
N ARG A 317 -8.55 -22.11 -6.85
CA ARG A 317 -7.57 -23.10 -6.38
C ARG A 317 -7.63 -23.31 -4.87
N VAL A 318 -7.72 -22.22 -4.10
CA VAL A 318 -7.83 -22.26 -2.63
C VAL A 318 -9.14 -22.90 -2.20
N ILE A 319 -10.26 -22.45 -2.77
CA ILE A 319 -11.61 -22.95 -2.44
C ILE A 319 -11.75 -24.43 -2.81
N ASP A 320 -11.33 -24.83 -4.01
CA ASP A 320 -11.37 -26.21 -4.50
C ASP A 320 -10.49 -27.12 -3.65
N GLY A 321 -9.34 -26.65 -3.18
CA GLY A 321 -8.48 -27.37 -2.24
C GLY A 321 -9.22 -27.75 -0.96
N VAL A 322 -9.92 -26.80 -0.35
CA VAL A 322 -10.78 -27.03 0.82
C VAL A 322 -11.92 -27.99 0.48
N LEU A 323 -12.72 -27.65 -0.54
CA LEU A 323 -13.96 -28.35 -0.84
C LEU A 323 -13.70 -29.78 -1.33
N SER A 324 -12.55 -30.06 -1.96
CA SER A 324 -12.17 -31.42 -2.40
C SER A 324 -12.13 -32.45 -1.26
N ARG A 325 -12.10 -31.99 0.00
CA ARG A 325 -12.04 -32.82 1.21
C ARG A 325 -13.32 -32.79 2.04
N VAL A 326 -14.34 -32.08 1.57
CA VAL A 326 -15.66 -32.03 2.21
C VAL A 326 -16.54 -33.12 1.58
N PRO A 327 -17.04 -34.10 2.34
CA PRO A 327 -17.93 -35.12 1.82
C PRO A 327 -19.34 -34.56 1.58
N GLY A 328 -20.03 -35.13 0.59
CA GLY A 328 -21.44 -34.83 0.31
C GLY A 328 -21.71 -33.44 -0.26
N ASP A 329 -22.98 -33.07 -0.25
CA ASP A 329 -23.43 -31.75 -0.69
C ASP A 329 -23.17 -30.72 0.41
N HIS A 330 -22.58 -29.58 0.03
CA HIS A 330 -22.35 -28.45 0.92
C HIS A 330 -22.93 -27.19 0.29
N PRO A 331 -23.30 -26.17 1.09
CA PRO A 331 -23.67 -24.87 0.54
C PRO A 331 -22.54 -24.33 -0.37
N PRO A 332 -22.87 -23.65 -1.49
CA PRO A 332 -21.85 -23.09 -2.35
C PRO A 332 -21.08 -22.01 -1.58
N VAL A 333 -19.75 -22.03 -1.70
CA VAL A 333 -18.89 -21.00 -1.14
C VAL A 333 -19.07 -19.73 -1.96
N ARG A 334 -19.62 -18.68 -1.36
CA ARG A 334 -19.88 -17.40 -2.03
C ARG A 334 -18.78 -16.42 -1.65
N VAL A 335 -18.06 -15.90 -2.63
CA VAL A 335 -16.96 -14.94 -2.44
C VAL A 335 -17.26 -13.70 -3.25
N ARG A 336 -17.10 -12.53 -2.63
CA ARG A 336 -17.17 -11.24 -3.32
C ARG A 336 -15.99 -10.38 -2.94
N GLN A 337 -15.51 -9.61 -3.90
CA GLN A 337 -14.51 -8.61 -3.63
C GLN A 337 -15.14 -7.38 -2.96
N LEU A 338 -14.44 -6.77 -2.02
CA LEU A 338 -14.83 -5.49 -1.44
C LEU A 338 -14.20 -4.33 -2.18
N ALA A 339 -14.95 -3.22 -2.23
CA ALA A 339 -14.38 -1.90 -2.47
C ALA A 339 -14.48 -1.08 -1.18
N ALA A 340 -13.35 -0.54 -0.75
CA ALA A 340 -13.37 0.48 0.29
C ALA A 340 -14.07 1.73 -0.26
N PRO A 341 -14.98 2.37 0.51
CA PRO A 341 -15.60 3.61 0.09
C PRO A 341 -14.52 4.68 -0.14
N PRO A 342 -14.70 5.58 -1.10
CA PRO A 342 -13.79 6.70 -1.24
C PRO A 342 -13.85 7.56 0.02
N TRP A 343 -12.68 7.92 0.55
CA TRP A 343 -12.58 8.94 1.56
C TRP A 343 -12.91 10.31 0.94
N VAL A 344 -13.98 10.97 1.41
CA VAL A 344 -14.44 12.28 0.89
C VAL A 344 -14.89 13.19 2.06
N PRO A 345 -14.05 14.10 2.58
CA PRO A 345 -14.22 14.73 3.90
C PRO A 345 -15.60 15.35 4.22
N GLU A 346 -16.33 15.96 3.27
CA GLU A 346 -17.64 16.61 3.56
C GLU A 346 -18.88 15.88 3.02
N ALA A 347 -18.74 15.12 1.93
CA ALA A 347 -19.85 14.32 1.37
C ALA A 347 -19.94 12.93 2.01
N ALA A 348 -18.86 12.48 2.67
CA ALA A 348 -18.77 11.24 3.42
C ALA A 348 -19.85 11.20 4.50
N ASP A 349 -19.98 12.16 5.40
CA ASP A 349 -20.87 11.96 6.56
C ASP A 349 -22.32 11.59 6.20
N ARG A 350 -22.92 12.22 5.18
CA ARG A 350 -24.30 11.88 4.77
C ARG A 350 -24.39 10.66 3.86
N LEU A 351 -23.47 10.49 2.93
CA LEU A 351 -23.50 9.35 2.01
C LEU A 351 -22.92 8.09 2.63
N GLN A 352 -21.84 8.20 3.41
CA GLN A 352 -21.29 7.16 4.28
C GLN A 352 -22.25 6.80 5.41
N SER A 353 -22.92 7.74 6.09
CA SER A 353 -23.98 7.33 7.05
C SER A 353 -25.13 6.63 6.35
N ARG A 354 -25.57 7.07 5.17
CA ARG A 354 -26.61 6.38 4.38
C ARG A 354 -26.11 5.04 3.83
N ALA A 355 -24.88 4.94 3.37
CA ALA A 355 -24.25 3.74 2.86
C ALA A 355 -24.01 2.74 3.98
N ALA A 356 -23.50 3.18 5.14
CA ALA A 356 -23.39 2.39 6.35
C ALA A 356 -24.77 1.96 6.85
N THR A 357 -25.76 2.86 6.86
CA THR A 357 -27.15 2.51 7.21
C THR A 357 -27.73 1.50 6.22
N ARG A 358 -27.45 1.61 4.92
CA ARG A 358 -27.95 0.70 3.89
C ARG A 358 -27.20 -0.63 3.86
N ALA A 359 -25.90 -0.63 4.10
CA ALA A 359 -25.07 -1.81 4.30
C ALA A 359 -25.43 -2.53 5.61
N ASN A 360 -25.85 -1.79 6.65
CA ASN A 360 -26.39 -2.34 7.89
C ASN A 360 -27.84 -2.83 7.73
N ARG A 361 -28.61 -2.27 6.78
CA ARG A 361 -29.99 -2.69 6.48
C ARG A 361 -30.07 -3.80 5.44
N HIS A 362 -29.06 -3.96 4.58
CA HIS A 362 -28.94 -5.18 3.82
C HIS A 362 -28.76 -6.29 4.83
N PRO A 363 -29.67 -7.28 4.87
CA PRO A 363 -29.52 -8.38 5.79
C PRO A 363 -28.13 -8.95 5.57
N ARG A 364 -27.24 -8.82 6.58
CA ARG A 364 -25.90 -9.44 6.62
C ARG A 364 -26.00 -10.98 6.67
N HIS A 365 -27.13 -11.52 6.25
CA HIS A 365 -27.50 -12.93 6.19
C HIS A 365 -27.08 -13.58 4.88
N ASP A 366 -26.56 -12.82 3.90
CA ASP A 366 -25.95 -13.45 2.74
C ASP A 366 -24.54 -13.93 3.11
N SER A 367 -24.33 -15.24 3.03
CA SER A 367 -23.12 -16.01 3.35
C SER A 367 -21.86 -15.69 2.53
N TRP A 368 -21.73 -14.47 2.02
CA TRP A 368 -20.57 -14.03 1.25
C TRP A 368 -19.31 -13.94 2.12
N ILE A 369 -18.19 -14.29 1.50
CA ILE A 369 -16.83 -14.05 1.97
C ILE A 369 -16.38 -12.78 1.30
N GLU A 370 -16.01 -11.78 2.09
CA GLU A 370 -15.57 -10.49 1.60
C GLU A 370 -14.04 -10.47 1.46
N LEU A 371 -13.54 -10.39 0.22
CA LEU A 371 -12.11 -10.32 -0.05
C LEU A 371 -11.65 -8.89 -0.22
N ALA A 372 -10.56 -8.54 0.45
CA ALA A 372 -9.84 -7.31 0.19
C ALA A 372 -9.32 -7.28 -1.26
N PRO A 373 -9.03 -6.10 -1.81
CA PRO A 373 -8.45 -6.01 -3.14
C PRO A 373 -6.96 -6.39 -3.19
N GLU A 374 -6.39 -6.70 -2.03
CA GLU A 374 -5.01 -7.13 -1.89
C GLU A 374 -4.90 -8.66 -1.98
N TRP A 375 -3.85 -9.14 -2.62
CA TRP A 375 -3.51 -10.56 -2.65
C TRP A 375 -2.01 -10.72 -2.55
N GLY A 376 -1.54 -11.87 -2.07
CA GLY A 376 -0.10 -12.12 -1.96
C GLY A 376 0.56 -12.46 -3.29
N ALA A 377 1.88 -12.28 -3.35
CA ALA A 377 2.74 -12.74 -4.43
C ALA A 377 3.85 -13.65 -3.90
N ALA A 378 4.18 -14.72 -4.64
CA ALA A 378 5.19 -15.70 -4.26
C ALA A 378 5.03 -16.19 -2.81
N ALA A 379 6.05 -16.04 -1.95
CA ALA A 379 6.00 -16.48 -0.56
C ALA A 379 4.95 -15.76 0.30
N GLY A 380 4.49 -14.57 -0.11
CA GLY A 380 3.45 -13.84 0.62
C GLY A 380 2.02 -14.24 0.24
N THR A 381 1.80 -15.24 -0.64
CA THR A 381 0.43 -15.75 -0.91
C THR A 381 -0.16 -16.52 0.26
N ALA A 382 0.68 -17.13 1.09
CA ALA A 382 0.24 -18.10 2.08
C ALA A 382 -0.75 -17.55 3.13
N PRO A 383 -0.58 -16.32 3.68
CA PRO A 383 -1.58 -15.72 4.57
C PRO A 383 -2.96 -15.52 3.92
N PHE A 384 -2.99 -15.07 2.66
CA PHE A 384 -4.24 -14.87 1.91
C PHE A 384 -4.91 -16.20 1.56
N GLU A 385 -4.12 -17.22 1.22
CA GLU A 385 -4.61 -18.58 0.97
C GLU A 385 -5.18 -19.21 2.25
N LEU A 386 -4.52 -19.01 3.40
CA LEU A 386 -5.01 -19.44 4.70
C LEU A 386 -6.34 -18.75 5.05
N GLY A 387 -6.41 -17.42 4.91
CA GLY A 387 -7.62 -16.66 5.21
C GLY A 387 -8.81 -17.06 4.35
N LEU A 388 -8.65 -17.10 3.02
CA LEU A 388 -9.71 -17.54 2.11
C LEU A 388 -10.07 -19.02 2.34
N GLY A 389 -9.08 -19.88 2.58
CA GLY A 389 -9.29 -21.28 2.91
C GLY A 389 -10.13 -21.47 4.18
N MET A 390 -9.87 -20.65 5.20
CA MET A 390 -10.62 -20.65 6.46
C MET A 390 -12.08 -20.27 6.23
N HIS A 391 -12.32 -19.18 5.51
CA HIS A 391 -13.68 -18.78 5.21
C HIS A 391 -14.44 -19.83 4.41
N ALA A 392 -13.79 -20.49 3.45
CA ALA A 392 -14.36 -21.60 2.69
C ALA A 392 -14.69 -22.80 3.59
N ALA A 393 -13.79 -23.19 4.49
CA ALA A 393 -13.98 -24.31 5.41
C ALA A 393 -15.14 -24.05 6.38
N VAL A 394 -15.19 -22.86 6.97
CA VAL A 394 -16.28 -22.41 7.86
C VAL A 394 -17.63 -22.46 7.14
N THR A 395 -17.70 -22.00 5.87
CA THR A 395 -18.93 -22.11 5.07
C THR A 395 -19.32 -23.56 4.81
N ALA A 396 -18.36 -24.39 4.39
CA ALA A 396 -18.64 -25.78 4.04
C ALA A 396 -19.13 -26.60 5.23
N LEU A 397 -18.65 -26.29 6.43
CA LEU A 397 -19.07 -26.92 7.70
C LEU A 397 -20.37 -26.33 8.27
N GLY A 398 -20.95 -25.29 7.66
CA GLY A 398 -22.13 -24.62 8.19
C GLY A 398 -21.91 -23.95 9.55
N ILE A 399 -20.65 -23.62 9.90
CA ILE A 399 -20.35 -22.94 11.16
C ILE A 399 -20.94 -21.53 11.08
N PRO A 400 -21.83 -21.13 12.02
CA PRO A 400 -22.43 -19.81 12.00
C PRO A 400 -21.37 -18.71 12.05
N ARG A 401 -21.39 -17.82 11.06
CA ARG A 401 -20.70 -16.52 11.17
C ARG A 401 -21.57 -15.63 12.03
N GLY A 402 -21.01 -15.01 13.07
CA GLY A 402 -21.79 -14.27 14.07
C GLY A 402 -22.79 -13.31 13.42
N GLY A 403 -24.08 -13.68 13.43
CA GLY A 403 -25.14 -12.84 12.86
C GLY A 403 -25.44 -11.71 13.82
N SER A 404 -25.44 -10.45 13.32
CA SER A 404 -25.79 -9.20 14.02
C SER A 404 -25.85 -9.32 15.55
N VAL A 405 -24.72 -9.65 16.18
CA VAL A 405 -24.76 -9.90 17.61
C VAL A 405 -24.92 -8.56 18.32
N ARG A 406 -25.74 -8.51 19.36
CA ARG A 406 -26.03 -7.26 20.11
C ARG A 406 -24.78 -6.61 20.70
N SER A 407 -23.69 -7.38 20.81
CA SER A 407 -22.40 -6.95 21.27
C SER A 407 -21.33 -7.30 20.22
N PRO A 408 -20.44 -6.38 19.82
CA PRO A 408 -19.29 -6.66 18.94
C PRO A 408 -18.28 -7.66 19.54
N TYR A 409 -18.51 -8.10 20.77
CA TYR A 409 -17.63 -9.02 21.51
C TYR A 409 -18.15 -10.47 21.57
N GLU A 410 -19.40 -10.72 21.20
CA GLU A 410 -19.94 -12.09 21.14
C GLU A 410 -19.53 -12.72 19.80
N THR A 411 -18.32 -13.25 19.75
CA THR A 411 -17.83 -14.07 18.63
C THR A 411 -18.42 -15.48 18.71
N CYS A 412 -18.77 -16.08 17.57
CA CYS A 412 -19.05 -17.52 17.54
C CYS A 412 -17.72 -18.24 17.82
N SER A 413 -17.55 -18.80 19.02
CA SER A 413 -16.37 -19.57 19.34
C SER A 413 -16.57 -21.04 18.96
N THR A 414 -15.61 -21.57 18.22
CA THR A 414 -15.49 -23.03 17.98
C THR A 414 -14.49 -23.67 18.92
N GLY A 415 -13.94 -22.91 19.87
CA GLY A 415 -12.89 -23.36 20.76
C GLY A 415 -13.29 -24.61 21.54
N GLY A 416 -12.48 -25.66 21.42
CA GLY A 416 -12.71 -26.94 22.11
C GLY A 416 -13.80 -27.81 21.47
N GLN A 417 -14.29 -27.45 20.28
CA GLN A 417 -15.23 -28.25 19.49
C GLN A 417 -14.50 -28.95 18.34
N ALA A 418 -14.82 -30.22 18.08
CA ALA A 418 -14.22 -31.02 17.00
C ALA A 418 -14.32 -30.32 15.64
N ARG A 419 -15.41 -29.61 15.36
CA ARG A 419 -15.60 -28.86 14.11
C ARG A 419 -14.58 -27.73 13.92
N GLY A 420 -14.03 -27.18 15.01
CA GLY A 420 -12.94 -26.20 14.95
C GLY A 420 -11.64 -26.84 14.43
N VAL A 421 -11.32 -28.04 14.92
CA VAL A 421 -10.19 -28.85 14.44
C VAL A 421 -10.36 -29.21 12.96
N VAL A 422 -11.56 -29.68 12.57
CA VAL A 422 -11.88 -30.03 11.19
C VAL A 422 -11.76 -28.80 10.28
N ALA A 423 -12.27 -27.64 10.69
CA ALA A 423 -12.17 -26.41 9.93
C ALA A 423 -10.72 -25.99 9.68
N LEU A 424 -9.87 -26.04 10.71
CA LEU A 424 -8.45 -25.71 10.61
C LEU A 424 -7.70 -26.72 9.71
N TRP A 425 -7.99 -28.02 9.84
CA TRP A 425 -7.40 -29.02 8.96
C TRP A 425 -7.80 -28.81 7.49
N LEU A 426 -9.09 -28.60 7.20
CA LEU A 426 -9.61 -28.28 5.87
C LEU A 426 -8.97 -27.01 5.29
N THR A 427 -8.83 -25.98 6.13
CA THR A 427 -8.16 -24.72 5.75
C THR A 427 -6.73 -24.98 5.26
N ALA A 428 -5.99 -25.83 5.97
CA ALA A 428 -4.64 -26.22 5.55
C ALA A 428 -4.62 -27.12 4.31
N GLN A 429 -5.74 -27.74 3.93
CA GLN A 429 -5.86 -28.44 2.64
C GLN A 429 -6.03 -27.49 1.45
N ALA A 430 -6.28 -26.19 1.69
CA ALA A 430 -6.48 -25.23 0.61
C ALA A 430 -5.27 -25.12 -0.31
N THR A 431 -4.06 -25.00 0.27
CA THR A 431 -2.77 -24.96 -0.43
C THR A 431 -1.64 -25.41 0.50
N PRO A 432 -0.46 -25.79 -0.04
CA PRO A 432 0.74 -26.01 0.78
C PRO A 432 1.16 -24.77 1.60
N GLY A 433 0.91 -23.58 1.07
CA GLY A 433 1.15 -22.31 1.76
C GLY A 433 0.27 -22.19 3.01
N ALA A 434 -1.03 -22.45 2.87
CA ALA A 434 -1.97 -22.45 3.99
C ALA A 434 -1.57 -23.46 5.09
N ALA A 435 -1.15 -24.67 4.72
CA ALA A 435 -0.64 -25.66 5.69
C ALA A 435 0.61 -25.15 6.45
N THR A 436 1.55 -24.52 5.75
CA THR A 436 2.77 -23.95 6.35
C THR A 436 2.43 -22.84 7.33
N MET A 437 1.53 -21.93 6.94
CA MET A 437 1.07 -20.83 7.79
C MET A 437 0.32 -21.34 9.03
N LEU A 438 -0.53 -22.37 8.89
CA LEU A 438 -1.21 -22.95 10.05
C LEU A 438 -0.20 -23.55 11.06
N ARG A 439 0.85 -24.24 10.59
CA ARG A 439 1.91 -24.77 11.45
C ARG A 439 2.68 -23.66 12.17
N GLN A 440 2.99 -22.58 11.47
CA GLN A 440 3.61 -21.40 12.06
C GLN A 440 2.71 -20.76 13.12
N ALA A 441 1.42 -20.57 12.82
CA ALA A 441 0.46 -20.01 13.76
C ALA A 441 0.26 -20.90 15.01
N ALA A 442 0.25 -22.22 14.86
CA ALA A 442 0.12 -23.15 15.99
C ALA A 442 1.32 -23.13 16.95
N THR A 443 2.52 -22.85 16.42
CA THR A 443 3.78 -22.87 17.17
C THR A 443 4.24 -21.49 17.64
N ALA A 444 3.71 -20.41 17.06
CA ALA A 444 4.05 -19.05 17.45
C ALA A 444 3.77 -18.78 18.95
N PRO A 445 4.59 -17.92 19.60
CA PRO A 445 4.42 -17.60 21.01
C PRO A 445 3.05 -16.97 21.26
N MET A 446 2.36 -17.42 22.32
CA MET A 446 1.06 -16.89 22.70
C MET A 446 1.20 -15.41 23.12
N VAL A 447 0.47 -14.53 22.44
CA VAL A 447 0.29 -13.14 22.87
C VAL A 447 -1.16 -13.00 23.30
N GLY A 448 -1.53 -13.35 24.53
CA GLY A 448 -2.91 -13.18 24.98
C GLY A 448 -3.26 -11.70 25.19
N TYR A 449 -4.31 -11.20 24.54
CA TYR A 449 -4.96 -9.96 24.96
C TYR A 449 -6.10 -10.31 25.92
N TYR A 450 -6.03 -9.78 27.13
CA TYR A 450 -7.11 -9.87 28.11
C TYR A 450 -7.88 -8.56 28.07
N GLN A 451 -9.17 -8.62 27.69
CA GLN A 451 -10.08 -7.51 27.92
C GLN A 451 -10.92 -7.83 29.15
N VAL A 452 -10.93 -6.91 30.10
CA VAL A 452 -11.81 -6.94 31.27
C VAL A 452 -12.85 -5.88 31.02
N ASP A 453 -14.14 -6.24 31.10
CA ASP A 453 -15.20 -5.24 30.98
C ASP A 453 -15.22 -4.27 32.17
N ASP A 454 -16.02 -3.20 32.05
CA ASP A 454 -16.19 -2.20 33.10
C ASP A 454 -16.77 -2.78 34.42
N GLN A 455 -17.31 -4.00 34.39
CA GLN A 455 -17.82 -4.73 35.55
C GLN A 455 -16.81 -5.70 36.14
N GLY A 456 -15.58 -5.75 35.64
CA GLY A 456 -14.55 -6.68 36.11
C GLY A 456 -14.75 -8.12 35.64
N ARG A 457 -15.66 -8.37 34.68
CA ARG A 457 -15.84 -9.69 34.08
C ARG A 457 -14.81 -9.86 32.98
N GLU A 458 -14.11 -10.98 33.04
CA GLU A 458 -13.12 -11.36 32.04
C GLU A 458 -13.83 -11.63 30.72
N LEU A 459 -13.61 -10.75 29.76
CA LEU A 459 -14.20 -10.86 28.43
C LEU A 459 -13.15 -11.51 27.52
N THR A 460 -13.16 -12.84 27.57
CA THR A 460 -12.59 -13.75 26.57
C THR A 460 -11.08 -13.62 26.36
N VAL A 461 -10.34 -14.66 26.77
CA VAL A 461 -8.98 -14.91 26.26
C VAL A 461 -9.10 -15.24 24.78
N THR A 462 -8.89 -14.24 23.92
CA THR A 462 -8.73 -14.50 22.49
C THR A 462 -7.26 -14.76 22.27
N ASP A 463 -6.89 -15.98 21.85
CA ASP A 463 -5.56 -16.22 21.30
C ASP A 463 -5.51 -15.51 19.93
N PRO A 464 -4.88 -14.34 19.84
CA PRO A 464 -4.82 -13.55 18.64
C PRO A 464 -3.76 -14.12 17.71
N VAL A 465 -3.08 -15.22 18.00
CA VAL A 465 -2.08 -15.72 17.07
C VAL A 465 -2.79 -16.40 15.90
N VAL A 466 -3.60 -17.42 16.15
CA VAL A 466 -4.41 -18.01 15.07
C VAL A 466 -5.42 -16.99 14.54
N THR A 467 -6.00 -16.19 15.43
CA THR A 467 -7.02 -15.20 15.05
C THR A 467 -6.44 -13.97 14.35
N ALA A 468 -5.28 -13.42 14.70
CA ALA A 468 -4.67 -12.25 14.03
C ALA A 468 -3.83 -12.63 12.80
N TYR A 469 -3.40 -13.89 12.63
CA TYR A 469 -2.93 -14.35 11.31
C TYR A 469 -4.09 -14.59 10.33
N LEU A 470 -5.30 -14.85 10.84
CA LEU A 470 -6.54 -15.01 10.06
C LEU A 470 -7.34 -13.71 9.90
N ILE A 471 -7.17 -12.76 10.82
CA ILE A 471 -7.79 -11.44 10.89
C ILE A 471 -6.68 -10.39 11.01
N ASP A 472 -5.60 -10.49 10.23
CA ASP A 472 -4.71 -9.34 10.13
C ASP A 472 -5.51 -8.25 9.40
N GLU A 473 -6.22 -7.43 10.21
CA GLU A 473 -7.10 -6.37 9.76
C GLU A 473 -6.31 -5.36 8.93
N GLU A 474 -4.98 -5.30 9.04
CA GLU A 474 -4.15 -4.50 8.14
C GLU A 474 -4.12 -5.04 6.70
N VAL A 475 -4.22 -6.36 6.52
CA VAL A 475 -4.20 -7.00 5.20
C VAL A 475 -5.60 -7.05 4.57
N PHE A 476 -6.66 -7.17 5.38
CA PHE A 476 -8.02 -7.26 4.87
C PHE A 476 -8.83 -5.96 4.91
N LEU A 477 -8.67 -5.07 5.89
CA LEU A 477 -9.41 -3.80 5.99
C LEU A 477 -8.68 -2.76 6.88
N PRO A 478 -7.69 -2.01 6.38
CA PRO A 478 -7.05 -0.98 7.18
C PRO A 478 -8.07 0.14 7.51
N ASN A 479 -8.27 0.39 8.81
CA ASN A 479 -8.88 1.61 9.37
C ASN A 479 -10.38 1.89 9.13
N LEU A 480 -11.18 0.91 8.73
CA LEU A 480 -12.63 1.09 8.77
C LEU A 480 -13.13 0.59 10.12
N GLU A 481 -13.76 1.47 10.93
CA GLU A 481 -14.57 1.15 12.12
C GLU A 481 -15.80 0.29 11.77
N ARG A 482 -15.65 -0.70 10.88
CA ARG A 482 -16.68 -1.66 10.57
C ARG A 482 -16.70 -2.68 11.70
N PRO A 483 -17.89 -3.05 12.21
CA PRO A 483 -18.00 -4.16 13.13
C PRO A 483 -17.41 -5.40 12.46
N ARG A 484 -16.31 -5.89 13.04
CA ARG A 484 -15.59 -7.13 12.73
C ARG A 484 -16.53 -8.11 12.05
N GLU A 485 -16.27 -8.49 10.79
CA GLU A 485 -16.88 -9.70 10.28
C GLU A 485 -16.35 -10.83 11.18
N LEU A 486 -17.23 -11.33 12.04
CA LEU A 486 -16.88 -12.24 13.13
C LEU A 486 -16.50 -13.60 12.53
N THR A 487 -15.26 -13.73 12.06
CA THR A 487 -14.62 -15.02 11.83
C THR A 487 -14.70 -15.79 13.16
N PRO A 488 -15.11 -17.07 13.13
CA PRO A 488 -15.19 -17.85 14.36
C PRO A 488 -13.87 -17.80 15.11
N ALA A 489 -13.91 -17.65 16.43
CA ALA A 489 -12.71 -17.77 17.24
C ALA A 489 -12.31 -19.25 17.29
N PHE A 490 -11.03 -19.51 17.00
CA PHE A 490 -10.44 -20.85 17.05
C PHE A 490 -9.50 -20.94 18.25
N HIS A 491 -9.53 -22.06 18.97
CA HIS A 491 -8.60 -22.26 20.06
C HIS A 491 -7.25 -22.76 19.52
N ARG A 492 -6.14 -22.36 20.13
CA ARG A 492 -4.80 -22.90 19.79
C ARG A 492 -4.74 -24.41 19.89
N LEU A 493 -5.44 -24.97 20.87
CA LEU A 493 -5.60 -26.40 21.06
C LEU A 493 -6.15 -27.08 19.79
N ASP A 494 -7.13 -26.46 19.14
CA ASP A 494 -7.72 -26.99 17.92
C ASP A 494 -6.70 -26.93 16.76
N ALA A 495 -5.87 -25.88 16.71
CA ALA A 495 -4.79 -25.75 15.74
C ALA A 495 -3.69 -26.80 15.95
N LEU A 496 -3.35 -27.14 17.20
CA LEU A 496 -2.40 -28.21 17.49
C LEU A 496 -2.92 -29.56 17.01
N TYR A 497 -4.19 -29.89 17.27
CA TYR A 497 -4.80 -31.12 16.73
C TYR A 497 -4.86 -31.12 15.20
N ALA A 498 -5.21 -29.98 14.58
CA ALA A 498 -5.20 -29.86 13.13
C ALA A 498 -3.79 -30.09 12.55
N VAL A 499 -2.74 -29.57 13.19
CA VAL A 499 -1.35 -29.80 12.79
C VAL A 499 -0.96 -31.27 12.91
N GLN A 500 -1.38 -31.98 13.96
CA GLN A 500 -1.16 -33.43 14.06
C GLN A 500 -1.87 -34.20 12.94
N LEU A 501 -3.06 -33.74 12.51
CA LEU A 501 -3.73 -34.30 11.34
C LEU A 501 -2.98 -34.01 10.03
N LEU A 502 -2.26 -32.89 9.93
CA LEU A 502 -1.41 -32.58 8.77
C LEU A 502 -0.15 -33.44 8.69
N ASP A 503 0.25 -34.10 9.77
CA ASP A 503 1.38 -35.05 9.79
C ASP A 503 1.01 -36.45 9.29
N ARG A 504 -0.26 -36.64 8.93
CA ARG A 504 -0.80 -37.89 8.39
C ARG A 504 -1.08 -37.76 6.89
N ALA A 505 -1.23 -38.89 6.21
CA ALA A 505 -1.64 -38.88 4.81
C ALA A 505 -3.02 -38.19 4.67
N PRO A 506 -3.13 -37.15 3.81
CA PRO A 506 -4.36 -36.36 3.76
C PRO A 506 -5.62 -37.15 3.38
N ASP A 507 -5.47 -38.18 2.54
CA ASP A 507 -6.57 -39.05 2.11
C ASP A 507 -7.05 -39.97 3.24
N ASP A 508 -6.14 -40.46 4.10
CA ASP A 508 -6.48 -41.26 5.27
C ASP A 508 -7.27 -40.44 6.30
N VAL A 509 -6.85 -39.18 6.53
CA VAL A 509 -7.58 -38.25 7.40
C VAL A 509 -8.94 -37.92 6.80
N ALA A 510 -9.01 -37.61 5.51
CA ALA A 510 -10.27 -37.33 4.83
C ALA A 510 -11.25 -38.52 4.96
N ALA A 511 -10.77 -39.75 4.73
CA ALA A 511 -11.57 -40.95 4.87
C ALA A 511 -12.02 -41.19 6.33
N ALA A 512 -11.16 -40.92 7.30
CA ALA A 512 -11.50 -41.06 8.72
C ALA A 512 -12.55 -40.04 9.19
N LEU A 513 -12.41 -38.78 8.75
CA LEU A 513 -13.39 -37.72 9.02
C LEU A 513 -14.72 -38.01 8.32
N ALA A 514 -14.69 -38.43 7.04
CA ALA A 514 -15.90 -38.69 6.26
C ALA A 514 -16.77 -39.82 6.85
N ARG A 515 -16.18 -40.84 7.48
CA ARG A 515 -16.93 -41.94 8.11
C ARG A 515 -17.85 -41.48 9.25
N ASN A 516 -17.51 -40.39 9.93
CA ASN A 516 -18.29 -39.86 11.07
C ASN A 516 -18.47 -38.35 10.94
N TRP A 517 -18.70 -37.86 9.71
CA TRP A 517 -18.73 -36.44 9.40
C TRP A 517 -19.72 -35.65 10.27
N ASP A 518 -20.94 -36.16 10.41
CA ASP A 518 -21.99 -35.53 11.22
C ASP A 518 -21.55 -35.38 12.69
N ARG A 519 -20.90 -36.41 13.24
CA ARG A 519 -20.36 -36.34 14.61
C ARG A 519 -19.27 -35.27 14.74
N TRP A 520 -18.32 -35.21 13.81
CA TRP A 520 -17.18 -34.29 13.92
C TRP A 520 -17.54 -32.84 13.61
N THR A 521 -18.65 -32.60 12.93
CA THR A 521 -19.15 -31.26 12.61
C THR A 521 -20.19 -30.75 13.61
N ASP A 522 -20.73 -31.62 14.47
CA ASP A 522 -21.63 -31.24 15.57
C ASP A 522 -20.94 -30.30 16.57
N SER A 523 -21.64 -29.23 16.95
CA SER A 523 -21.14 -28.25 17.92
C SER A 523 -20.93 -28.79 19.33
N SER A 524 -21.56 -29.91 19.67
CA SER A 524 -21.47 -30.57 20.98
C SER A 524 -20.28 -31.53 21.10
N THR A 525 -19.73 -32.00 19.97
CA THR A 525 -18.57 -32.90 19.99
C THR A 525 -17.31 -32.12 20.33
N ARG A 526 -16.61 -32.56 21.38
CA ARG A 526 -15.41 -31.88 21.85
C ARG A 526 -14.17 -32.22 21.02
N SER A 527 -13.19 -31.31 21.00
CA SER A 527 -11.92 -31.51 20.28
C SER A 527 -11.10 -32.68 20.81
N ASP A 528 -11.16 -32.96 22.12
CA ASP A 528 -10.47 -34.09 22.74
C ASP A 528 -11.13 -35.44 22.41
N GLU A 529 -12.46 -35.48 22.22
CA GLU A 529 -13.13 -36.68 21.70
C GLU A 529 -12.67 -37.02 20.28
N LEU A 530 -12.52 -36.01 19.41
CA LEU A 530 -11.95 -36.20 18.07
C LEU A 530 -10.50 -36.68 18.15
N ALA A 531 -9.72 -36.08 19.05
CA ALA A 531 -8.32 -36.44 19.27
C ALA A 531 -8.18 -37.90 19.70
N ASP A 532 -8.95 -38.35 20.69
CA ASP A 532 -8.96 -39.73 21.15
C ASP A 532 -9.40 -40.70 20.04
N ALA A 533 -10.50 -40.39 19.34
CA ALA A 533 -11.03 -41.23 18.27
C ALA A 533 -10.06 -41.40 17.08
N LEU A 534 -9.21 -40.41 16.83
CA LEU A 534 -8.19 -40.46 15.78
C LEU A 534 -6.80 -40.85 16.32
N GLY A 535 -6.63 -41.10 17.62
CA GLY A 535 -5.33 -41.42 18.22
C GLY A 535 -4.33 -40.27 18.08
N LEU A 536 -4.77 -39.03 18.28
CA LEU A 536 -3.92 -37.84 18.39
C LEU A 536 -3.38 -37.74 19.83
N VAL A 537 -2.24 -37.07 19.99
CA VAL A 537 -1.70 -36.73 21.30
C VAL A 537 -2.62 -35.69 21.93
N VAL A 538 -3.36 -36.10 22.96
CA VAL A 538 -4.25 -35.22 23.73
C VAL A 538 -3.40 -34.21 24.49
N HIS A 539 -3.73 -32.93 24.32
CA HIS A 539 -3.11 -31.84 25.05
C HIS A 539 -4.03 -31.44 26.21
N PRO A 540 -3.47 -31.08 27.39
CA PRO A 540 -4.28 -30.62 28.51
C PRO A 540 -5.07 -29.38 28.09
N PRO A 541 -6.29 -29.20 28.61
CA PRO A 541 -7.07 -28.02 28.35
C PRO A 541 -6.31 -26.76 28.81
N PRO A 542 -6.62 -25.59 28.23
CA PRO A 542 -5.78 -24.39 28.36
C PRO A 542 -5.58 -23.92 29.80
N ASP A 543 -6.61 -24.08 30.62
CA ASP A 543 -6.61 -23.79 32.05
C ASP A 543 -5.68 -24.73 32.83
N GLU A 544 -5.58 -26.00 32.44
CA GLU A 544 -4.64 -26.95 33.01
C GLU A 544 -3.21 -26.68 32.52
N ALA A 545 -3.04 -26.33 31.24
CA ALA A 545 -1.74 -25.96 30.68
C ALA A 545 -1.17 -24.68 31.34
N LEU A 546 -2.02 -23.67 31.58
CA LEU A 546 -1.64 -22.45 32.30
C LEU A 546 -1.30 -22.73 33.76
N ARG A 547 -2.10 -23.57 34.44
CA ARG A 547 -1.81 -24.02 35.81
C ARG A 547 -0.47 -24.78 35.89
N ALA A 548 -0.21 -25.68 34.95
CA ALA A 548 1.03 -26.43 34.86
C ALA A 548 2.25 -25.54 34.55
N ALA A 549 2.06 -24.45 33.81
CA ALA A 549 3.10 -23.46 33.55
C ALA A 549 3.40 -22.54 34.75
N GLY A 550 2.78 -22.76 35.91
CA GLY A 550 2.97 -21.94 37.10
C GLY A 550 2.37 -20.54 36.96
N VAL A 551 1.48 -20.33 35.98
CA VAL A 551 0.65 -19.13 35.90
C VAL A 551 -0.39 -19.28 37.01
N ALA A 552 -0.05 -18.77 38.19
CA ALA A 552 -0.95 -18.77 39.33
C ALA A 552 -2.29 -18.11 38.94
N GLU A 553 -3.37 -18.69 39.46
CA GLU A 553 -4.74 -18.19 39.42
C GLU A 553 -4.78 -16.66 39.24
N PHE A 554 -5.25 -16.22 38.07
CA PHE A 554 -5.03 -14.90 37.48
C PHE A 554 -5.03 -13.75 38.51
N THR A 555 -3.85 -13.17 38.79
CA THR A 555 -3.81 -11.80 39.31
C THR A 555 -4.12 -10.87 38.13
N ILE A 556 -5.40 -10.60 37.91
CA ILE A 556 -5.86 -9.51 37.05
C ILE A 556 -5.26 -8.23 37.60
N ARG A 557 -4.11 -7.80 37.06
CA ARG A 557 -3.68 -6.42 37.25
C ARG A 557 -4.69 -5.56 36.53
N ARG A 558 -5.63 -4.97 37.28
CA ARG A 558 -6.41 -3.82 36.85
C ARG A 558 -5.46 -2.83 36.17
N VAL A 559 -5.50 -2.75 34.86
CA VAL A 559 -4.99 -1.59 34.14
C VAL A 559 -6.11 -0.57 34.19
N THR A 560 -6.26 0.10 35.34
CA THR A 560 -7.08 1.31 35.42
C THR A 560 -6.44 2.36 34.52
N ARG A 561 -7.19 2.84 33.52
CA ARG A 561 -6.89 4.11 32.86
C ARG A 561 -7.09 5.27 33.82
#